data_AF-A0A7K9D205-F1
#
_entry.id   AF-A0A7K9D205-F1
#
_cell.length_a   1.000
_cell.length_b   1.000
_cell.length_c   1.000
_cell.angle_alpha   90.00
_cell.angle_beta   90.00
_cell.angle_gamma   90.00
#
_symmetry.space_group_name_H-M   'P 1'
#
loop_
_entity.id
_entity.type
_entity.pdbx_description
1 polymer ?
#
loop_
_entity_poly.entity_id
_entity_poly.type
_entity_poly.pdbx_seq_one_letter_code
_entity_poly.pdbx_strand_id
1 'polypeptide(L)'
;VPSRELDPILTEVTLMNARSELYLRFIKRRVTSDFEVGDSMASEEVKQEHQKYLDKLLKNCLLSCTMQELIGYYITMEEYFMRETVNKAVAMDSYEKGQLTSSMVDDVFYIVKKCIGRALSSSSIDCLCAMINHSTTELESDFREVLYNKLKQGFPATTFQDFQRGVTSAVNIMQSSLQQGKFDTKGIESTDEAKQSFLVTLNNVEVCSENIMTLKKTLESDCSKLLSQGFGGEQAQAKIESCLSDMAAVSNKFRDLLQEGLNELNSTAIKPQVKPWINLFLSVSHNIEEEEFSDYEANDPWVQQFIVNLEQQMTEFKAGLSPVIYDTLTGLMTSLIAIELEKVLLKSTFSRLGGLQFDKELRSLIAYLTTVTTWTIRDKFARLSQMATILNLERVTEILDYWGPNSGPLTWRLTPAEVRQVLALRIDFRSEDIKRLRL
;
A
#
# COMPACT_ATOMS: atom_id res chain seq x y z
N VAL A 1 21.48 -1.17 -30.62
CA VAL A 1 20.63 -2.12 -31.39
C VAL A 1 19.20 -1.90 -30.93
N PRO A 2 18.20 -1.71 -31.82
CA PRO A 2 16.81 -1.60 -31.38
C PRO A 2 16.44 -2.83 -30.55
N SER A 3 15.81 -2.66 -29.38
CA SER A 3 15.45 -3.78 -28.49
C SER A 3 14.70 -4.91 -29.22
N ARG A 4 13.92 -4.58 -30.25
CA ARG A 4 13.20 -5.55 -31.11
C ARG A 4 14.10 -6.55 -31.85
N GLU A 5 15.30 -6.16 -32.25
CA GLU A 5 16.22 -7.06 -32.97
C GLU A 5 16.96 -8.00 -32.01
N LEU A 6 16.98 -7.67 -30.71
CA LEU A 6 17.66 -8.45 -29.68
C LEU A 6 16.80 -9.63 -29.19
N ASP A 7 15.46 -9.49 -29.18
CA ASP A 7 14.53 -10.51 -28.69
C ASP A 7 14.69 -11.91 -29.36
N PRO A 8 14.83 -12.01 -30.70
CA PRO A 8 15.08 -13.29 -31.35
C PRO A 8 16.46 -13.87 -31.01
N ILE A 9 17.48 -13.01 -30.92
CA ILE A 9 18.87 -13.43 -30.60
C ILE A 9 18.93 -14.02 -29.19
N LEU A 10 18.33 -13.34 -28.21
CA LEU A 10 18.24 -13.79 -26.82
C LEU A 10 17.55 -15.17 -26.74
N THR A 11 16.48 -15.35 -27.51
CA THR A 11 15.75 -16.62 -27.58
C THR A 11 16.61 -17.74 -28.16
N GLU A 12 17.33 -17.49 -29.26
CA GLU A 12 18.23 -18.49 -29.84
C GLU A 12 19.38 -18.88 -28.90
N VAL A 13 19.97 -17.91 -28.19
CA VAL A 13 21.06 -18.21 -27.23
C VAL A 13 20.59 -19.12 -26.10
N THR A 14 19.42 -18.84 -25.52
CA THR A 14 18.86 -19.72 -24.46
C THR A 14 18.50 -21.10 -24.98
N LEU A 15 17.97 -21.20 -26.21
CA LEU A 15 17.68 -22.48 -26.87
C LEU A 15 18.95 -23.29 -27.14
N MET A 16 20.02 -22.64 -27.60
CA MET A 16 21.34 -23.26 -27.79
C MET A 16 21.88 -23.83 -26.48
N ASN A 17 21.77 -23.07 -25.38
CA ASN A 17 22.20 -23.56 -24.07
C ASN A 17 21.37 -24.73 -23.57
N ALA A 18 20.04 -24.64 -23.68
CA ALA A 18 19.14 -25.71 -23.27
C ALA A 18 19.44 -27.03 -24.01
N ARG A 19 19.67 -26.96 -25.33
CA ARG A 19 20.04 -28.11 -26.14
C ARG A 19 21.41 -28.68 -25.76
N SER A 20 22.37 -27.81 -25.45
CA SER A 20 23.71 -28.23 -25.02
C SER A 20 23.67 -28.93 -23.66
N GLU A 21 22.91 -28.41 -22.71
CA GLU A 21 22.68 -29.04 -21.40
C GLU A 21 21.96 -30.39 -21.51
N LEU A 22 20.94 -30.48 -22.38
CA LEU A 22 20.26 -31.75 -22.66
C LEU A 22 21.21 -32.78 -23.25
N TYR A 23 22.09 -32.37 -24.17
CA TYR A 23 23.11 -33.24 -24.74
C TYR A 23 24.11 -33.71 -23.69
N LEU A 24 24.65 -32.81 -22.85
CA LEU A 24 25.58 -33.16 -21.78
C LEU A 24 24.93 -34.12 -20.76
N ARG A 25 23.66 -33.91 -20.41
CA ARG A 25 22.90 -34.82 -19.54
C ARG A 25 22.70 -36.19 -20.18
N PHE A 26 22.42 -36.24 -21.47
CA PHE A 26 22.32 -37.49 -22.21
C PHE A 26 23.64 -38.27 -22.18
N ILE A 27 24.78 -37.60 -22.44
CA ILE A 27 26.11 -38.22 -22.36
C ILE A 27 26.39 -38.72 -20.94
N LYS A 28 26.16 -37.87 -19.91
CA LYS A 28 26.32 -38.25 -18.50
C LYS A 28 25.55 -39.53 -18.18
N ARG A 29 24.26 -39.58 -18.52
CA ARG A 29 23.41 -40.74 -18.24
C ARG A 29 23.87 -42.01 -18.95
N ARG A 30 24.35 -41.90 -20.19
CA ARG A 30 24.87 -43.05 -20.95
C ARG A 30 26.14 -43.60 -20.32
N VAL A 31 27.12 -42.73 -20.05
CA VAL A 31 28.40 -43.16 -19.46
C VAL A 31 28.21 -43.69 -18.03
N THR A 32 27.35 -43.06 -17.21
CA THR A 32 27.03 -43.58 -15.87
C THR A 32 26.40 -44.98 -15.95
N SER A 33 25.53 -45.25 -16.93
CA SER A 33 24.98 -46.61 -17.13
C SER A 33 26.05 -47.64 -17.50
N ASP A 34 27.07 -47.23 -18.25
CA ASP A 34 28.20 -48.10 -18.59
C ASP A 34 29.08 -48.36 -17.36
N PHE A 35 29.31 -47.34 -16.52
CA PHE A 35 30.01 -47.49 -15.23
C PHE A 35 29.28 -48.44 -14.28
N GLU A 36 27.96 -48.41 -14.19
CA GLU A 36 27.18 -49.34 -13.35
C GLU A 36 27.45 -50.82 -13.70
N VAL A 37 27.68 -51.12 -14.98
CA VAL A 37 28.00 -52.48 -15.45
C VAL A 37 29.50 -52.77 -15.29
N GLY A 38 30.36 -51.86 -15.78
CA GLY A 38 31.81 -52.04 -15.82
C GLY A 38 32.47 -52.05 -14.44
N ASP A 39 31.97 -51.21 -13.53
CA ASP A 39 32.50 -51.07 -12.15
C ASP A 39 31.71 -51.90 -11.14
N SER A 40 30.86 -52.85 -11.59
CA SER A 40 29.98 -53.63 -10.72
C SER A 40 30.71 -54.31 -9.56
N MET A 41 31.95 -54.76 -9.77
CA MET A 41 32.82 -55.39 -8.77
C MET A 41 33.93 -54.47 -8.23
N ALA A 42 33.98 -53.20 -8.66
CA ALA A 42 34.99 -52.24 -8.21
C ALA A 42 34.70 -51.72 -6.79
N SER A 43 35.74 -51.21 -6.12
CA SER A 43 35.56 -50.56 -4.81
C SER A 43 34.81 -49.24 -4.95
N GLU A 44 34.21 -48.79 -3.84
CA GLU A 44 33.44 -47.54 -3.82
C GLU A 44 34.32 -46.32 -4.12
N GLU A 45 35.61 -46.35 -3.75
CA GLU A 45 36.54 -45.27 -4.11
C GLU A 45 36.71 -45.15 -5.63
N VAL A 46 36.82 -46.27 -6.35
CA VAL A 46 37.00 -46.28 -7.81
C VAL A 46 35.75 -45.75 -8.50
N LYS A 47 34.56 -46.18 -8.07
CA LYS A 47 33.28 -45.67 -8.60
C LYS A 47 33.16 -44.15 -8.43
N GLN A 48 33.53 -43.64 -7.26
CA GLN A 48 33.52 -42.20 -7.01
C GLN A 48 34.57 -41.45 -7.85
N GLU A 49 35.75 -42.04 -8.06
CA GLU A 49 36.80 -41.45 -8.89
C GLU A 49 36.36 -41.33 -10.35
N HIS A 50 35.82 -42.40 -10.94
CA HIS A 50 35.29 -42.39 -12.31
C HIS A 50 34.14 -41.37 -12.47
N GLN A 51 33.22 -41.31 -11.49
CA GLN A 51 32.13 -40.33 -11.51
C GLN A 51 32.66 -38.88 -11.45
N LYS A 52 33.63 -38.60 -10.57
CA LYS A 52 34.28 -37.28 -10.48
C LYS A 52 35.03 -36.92 -11.77
N TYR A 53 35.69 -37.90 -12.40
CA TYR A 53 36.39 -37.69 -13.67
C TYR A 53 35.42 -37.32 -14.79
N LEU A 54 34.31 -38.06 -14.91
CA LEU A 54 33.24 -37.76 -15.88
C LEU A 54 32.67 -36.35 -15.66
N ASP A 55 32.33 -36.00 -14.42
CA ASP A 55 31.80 -34.68 -14.09
C ASP A 55 32.79 -33.56 -14.44
N LYS A 56 34.09 -33.77 -14.17
CA LYS A 56 35.15 -32.83 -14.54
C LYS A 56 35.30 -32.71 -16.07
N LEU A 57 35.23 -33.82 -16.80
CA LEU A 57 35.36 -33.83 -18.26
C LEU A 57 34.18 -33.10 -18.91
N LEU A 58 32.95 -33.39 -18.49
CA LEU A 58 31.75 -32.74 -19.03
C LEU A 58 31.75 -31.25 -18.72
N LYS A 59 32.13 -30.85 -17.49
CA LYS A 59 32.17 -29.45 -17.09
C LYS A 59 33.22 -28.64 -17.87
N ASN A 60 34.37 -29.25 -18.17
CA ASN A 60 35.51 -28.56 -18.80
C ASN A 60 35.65 -28.84 -20.30
N CYS A 61 34.69 -29.54 -20.91
CA CYS A 61 34.72 -29.74 -22.36
C CYS A 61 34.49 -28.42 -23.10
N LEU A 62 35.00 -28.33 -24.32
CA LEU A 62 34.92 -27.10 -25.13
C LEU A 62 33.48 -26.58 -25.25
N LEU A 63 32.50 -27.48 -25.49
CA LEU A 63 31.09 -27.12 -25.59
C LEU A 63 30.58 -26.44 -24.31
N SER A 64 30.87 -27.01 -23.14
CA SER A 64 30.45 -26.46 -21.84
C SER A 64 31.09 -25.08 -21.60
N CYS A 65 32.39 -24.95 -21.83
CA CYS A 65 33.10 -23.67 -21.64
C CYS A 65 32.56 -22.58 -22.58
N THR A 66 32.41 -22.87 -23.87
CA THR A 66 31.88 -21.90 -24.85
C THR A 66 30.43 -21.51 -24.55
N MET A 67 29.60 -22.46 -24.09
CA MET A 67 28.22 -22.15 -23.72
C MET A 67 28.13 -21.31 -22.44
N GLN A 68 29.00 -21.54 -21.46
CA GLN A 68 29.08 -20.70 -20.27
C GLN A 68 29.48 -19.26 -20.61
N GLU A 69 30.47 -19.07 -21.49
CA GLU A 69 30.84 -17.74 -22.00
C GLU A 69 29.67 -17.06 -22.72
N LEU A 70 28.97 -17.79 -23.60
CA LEU A 70 27.82 -17.28 -24.32
C LEU A 70 26.66 -16.88 -23.39
N ILE A 71 26.41 -17.67 -22.34
CA ILE A 71 25.44 -17.33 -21.29
C ILE A 71 25.86 -16.08 -20.51
N GLY A 72 27.16 -15.88 -20.27
CA GLY A 72 27.68 -14.64 -19.70
C GLY A 72 27.30 -13.42 -20.53
N TYR A 73 27.48 -13.47 -21.85
CA TYR A 73 27.04 -12.39 -22.75
C TYR A 73 25.53 -12.23 -22.79
N TYR A 74 24.77 -13.34 -22.78
CA TYR A 74 23.31 -13.31 -22.73
C TYR A 74 22.79 -12.52 -21.53
N ILE A 75 23.31 -12.76 -20.32
CA ILE A 75 22.85 -12.10 -19.09
C ILE A 75 22.92 -10.57 -19.25
N THR A 76 24.04 -10.05 -19.73
CA THR A 76 24.22 -8.60 -19.95
C THR A 76 23.29 -8.06 -21.04
N MET A 77 23.09 -8.80 -22.13
CA MET A 77 22.19 -8.38 -23.20
C MET A 77 20.72 -8.41 -22.76
N GLU A 78 20.32 -9.42 -22.00
CA GLU A 78 18.98 -9.61 -21.46
C GLU A 78 18.64 -8.53 -20.42
N GLU A 79 19.58 -8.19 -19.54
CA GLU A 79 19.46 -7.07 -18.60
C GLU A 79 19.23 -5.75 -19.35
N TYR A 80 20.06 -5.45 -20.36
CA TYR A 80 19.91 -4.26 -21.18
C TYR A 80 18.55 -4.24 -21.91
N PHE A 81 18.15 -5.37 -22.50
CA PHE A 81 16.85 -5.52 -23.16
C PHE A 81 15.69 -5.22 -22.21
N MET A 82 15.73 -5.79 -21.00
CA MET A 82 14.68 -5.62 -19.99
C MET A 82 14.52 -4.15 -19.63
N ARG A 83 15.59 -3.48 -19.21
CA ARG A 83 15.57 -2.08 -18.79
C ARG A 83 15.10 -1.14 -19.89
N GLU A 84 15.60 -1.29 -21.12
CA GLU A 84 15.16 -0.43 -22.24
C GLU A 84 13.68 -0.64 -22.59
N THR A 85 13.19 -1.89 -22.47
CA THR A 85 11.80 -2.20 -22.77
C THR A 85 10.87 -1.73 -21.66
N VAL A 86 11.29 -1.84 -20.39
CA VAL A 86 10.59 -1.26 -19.22
C VAL A 86 10.50 0.26 -19.35
N ASN A 87 11.62 0.94 -19.62
CA ASN A 87 11.65 2.38 -19.84
C ASN A 87 10.71 2.82 -20.97
N LYS A 88 10.65 2.03 -22.05
CA LYS A 88 9.72 2.30 -23.14
C LYS A 88 8.26 2.08 -22.72
N ALA A 89 7.96 1.03 -21.95
CA ALA A 89 6.60 0.79 -21.44
C ALA A 89 6.15 1.93 -20.52
N VAL A 90 7.02 2.39 -19.63
CA VAL A 90 6.79 3.57 -18.78
C VAL A 90 6.53 4.83 -19.61
N ALA A 91 7.31 5.05 -20.68
CA ALA A 91 7.13 6.21 -21.55
C ALA A 91 5.85 6.16 -22.39
N MET A 92 5.31 4.96 -22.63
CA MET A 92 4.05 4.72 -23.34
C MET A 92 2.87 4.50 -22.40
N ASP A 93 3.04 4.79 -21.10
CA ASP A 93 2.00 4.62 -20.09
C ASP A 93 0.72 5.33 -20.49
N SER A 94 -0.39 4.60 -20.39
CA SER A 94 -1.70 5.08 -20.78
C SER A 94 -2.74 4.72 -19.73
N TYR A 95 -3.68 5.64 -19.52
CA TYR A 95 -4.78 5.48 -18.58
C TYR A 95 -6.10 5.56 -19.34
N GLU A 96 -6.94 4.54 -19.15
CA GLU A 96 -8.30 4.51 -19.68
C GLU A 96 -9.30 4.87 -18.57
N LYS A 97 -10.22 5.81 -18.88
CA LYS A 97 -11.22 6.26 -17.90
C LYS A 97 -12.07 5.09 -17.40
N GLY A 98 -12.18 4.98 -16.08
CA GLY A 98 -12.92 3.91 -15.40
C GLY A 98 -12.04 2.73 -14.97
N GLN A 99 -10.77 2.67 -15.41
CA GLN A 99 -9.79 1.78 -14.80
C GLN A 99 -9.24 2.40 -13.51
N LEU A 100 -8.71 1.55 -12.62
CA LEU A 100 -8.06 1.98 -11.39
C LEU A 100 -6.54 2.10 -11.56
N THR A 101 -5.95 1.30 -12.46
CA THR A 101 -4.53 1.28 -12.78
C THR A 101 -4.27 1.76 -14.20
N SER A 102 -3.00 2.04 -14.51
CA SER A 102 -2.55 2.36 -15.85
C SER A 102 -1.90 1.16 -16.54
N SER A 103 -1.77 1.20 -17.87
CA SER A 103 -1.22 0.09 -18.67
C SER A 103 0.23 -0.27 -18.28
N MET A 104 0.99 0.71 -17.76
CA MET A 104 2.38 0.54 -17.36
C MET A 104 2.60 -0.60 -16.36
N VAL A 105 1.65 -0.85 -15.44
CA VAL A 105 1.82 -1.94 -14.46
C VAL A 105 1.85 -3.29 -15.17
N ASP A 106 0.84 -3.57 -15.99
CA ASP A 106 0.76 -4.85 -16.70
C ASP A 106 1.92 -5.03 -17.70
N ASP A 107 2.27 -3.97 -18.43
CA ASP A 107 3.37 -3.99 -19.41
C ASP A 107 4.72 -4.29 -18.74
N VAL A 108 5.04 -3.64 -17.63
CA VAL A 108 6.31 -3.84 -16.90
C VAL A 108 6.41 -5.26 -16.34
N PHE A 109 5.35 -5.75 -15.69
CA PHE A 109 5.36 -7.12 -15.15
C PHE A 109 5.35 -8.18 -16.25
N TYR A 110 4.73 -7.92 -17.40
CA TYR A 110 4.82 -8.78 -18.57
C TYR A 110 6.26 -8.88 -19.08
N ILE A 111 6.96 -7.75 -19.20
CA ILE A 111 8.36 -7.72 -19.65
C ILE A 111 9.26 -8.49 -18.68
N VAL A 112 9.18 -8.19 -17.38
CA VAL A 112 9.97 -8.88 -16.35
C VAL A 112 9.71 -10.39 -16.38
N LYS A 113 8.44 -10.80 -16.42
CA LYS A 113 8.07 -12.21 -16.51
C LYS A 113 8.60 -12.88 -17.78
N LYS A 114 8.58 -12.18 -18.91
CA LYS A 114 9.13 -12.68 -20.18
C LYS A 114 10.64 -12.91 -20.08
N CYS A 115 11.38 -11.96 -19.53
CA CYS A 115 12.84 -12.08 -19.38
C CYS A 115 13.24 -13.22 -18.43
N ILE A 116 12.58 -13.33 -17.28
CA ILE A 116 12.81 -14.44 -16.34
C ILE A 116 12.39 -15.78 -16.97
N GLY A 117 11.25 -15.83 -17.66
CA GLY A 117 10.78 -17.04 -18.34
C GLY A 117 11.74 -17.52 -19.43
N ARG A 118 12.37 -16.60 -20.16
CA ARG A 118 13.42 -16.93 -21.11
C ARG A 118 14.68 -17.45 -20.41
N ALA A 119 15.12 -16.81 -19.33
CA ALA A 119 16.24 -17.30 -18.51
C ALA A 119 15.97 -18.70 -17.94
N LEU A 120 14.73 -18.97 -17.52
CA LEU A 120 14.27 -20.28 -17.06
C LEU A 120 14.42 -21.34 -18.17
N SER A 121 14.09 -20.99 -19.41
CA SER A 121 14.21 -21.89 -20.56
C SER A 121 15.65 -22.23 -20.94
N SER A 122 16.64 -21.40 -20.51
CA SER A 122 18.06 -21.60 -20.82
C SER A 122 18.65 -22.88 -20.22
N SER A 123 17.98 -23.50 -19.23
CA SER A 123 18.54 -24.61 -18.45
C SER A 123 19.87 -24.26 -17.73
N SER A 124 20.07 -22.99 -17.35
CA SER A 124 21.17 -22.57 -16.46
C SER A 124 20.63 -21.93 -15.18
N ILE A 125 20.95 -22.54 -14.03
CA ILE A 125 20.56 -22.02 -12.69
C ILE A 125 21.22 -20.66 -12.43
N ASP A 126 22.49 -20.50 -12.78
CA ASP A 126 23.20 -19.25 -12.56
C ASP A 126 22.63 -18.13 -13.46
N CYS A 127 22.22 -18.44 -14.69
CA CYS A 127 21.50 -17.50 -15.56
C CYS A 127 20.16 -17.08 -14.98
N LEU A 128 19.36 -18.04 -14.49
CA LEU A 128 18.09 -17.77 -13.85
C LEU A 128 18.25 -16.88 -12.61
N CYS A 129 19.19 -17.21 -11.72
CA CYS A 129 19.48 -16.42 -10.53
C CYS A 129 19.91 -14.99 -10.89
N ALA A 130 20.81 -14.84 -11.87
CA ALA A 130 21.21 -13.52 -12.36
C ALA A 130 19.99 -12.72 -12.84
N MET A 131 19.12 -13.34 -13.66
CA MET A 131 17.95 -12.64 -14.20
C MET A 131 16.88 -12.32 -13.16
N ILE A 132 16.68 -13.15 -12.14
CA ILE A 132 15.82 -12.82 -11.00
C ILE A 132 16.39 -11.60 -10.25
N ASN A 133 17.70 -11.57 -10.01
CA ASN A 133 18.34 -10.46 -9.31
C ASN A 133 18.27 -9.16 -10.14
N HIS A 134 18.57 -9.20 -11.44
CA HIS A 134 18.43 -8.02 -12.31
C HIS A 134 16.99 -7.52 -12.37
N SER A 135 16.01 -8.44 -12.45
CA SER A 135 14.59 -8.07 -12.42
C SER A 135 14.18 -7.43 -11.10
N THR A 136 14.70 -7.95 -9.98
CA THR A 136 14.44 -7.43 -8.64
C THR A 136 15.02 -6.01 -8.50
N THR A 137 16.24 -5.79 -8.98
CA THR A 137 16.88 -4.46 -9.01
C THR A 137 16.12 -3.48 -9.90
N GLU A 138 15.69 -3.89 -11.10
CA GLU A 138 14.90 -3.05 -12.02
C GLU A 138 13.59 -2.57 -11.36
N LEU A 139 12.89 -3.48 -10.67
CA LEU A 139 11.66 -3.16 -9.94
C LEU A 139 11.93 -2.28 -8.71
N GLU A 140 13.02 -2.52 -7.97
CA GLU A 140 13.37 -1.78 -6.76
C GLU A 140 13.89 -0.35 -7.05
N SER A 141 14.65 -0.19 -8.12
CA SER A 141 15.35 1.05 -8.47
C SER A 141 14.51 1.85 -9.47
N ASP A 142 14.72 1.62 -10.76
CA ASP A 142 14.30 2.52 -11.83
C ASP A 142 12.77 2.60 -11.91
N PHE A 143 12.08 1.45 -11.82
CA PHE A 143 10.62 1.44 -11.88
C PHE A 143 9.95 2.01 -10.62
N ARG A 144 10.47 1.71 -9.42
CA ARG A 144 9.96 2.32 -8.18
C ARG A 144 10.19 3.83 -8.17
N GLU A 145 11.33 4.30 -8.68
CA GLU A 145 11.64 5.74 -8.78
C GLU A 145 10.64 6.48 -9.67
N VAL A 146 10.18 5.86 -10.77
CA VAL A 146 9.10 6.42 -11.60
C VAL A 146 7.83 6.67 -10.79
N LEU A 147 7.39 5.66 -10.03
CA LEU A 147 6.17 5.77 -9.21
C LEU A 147 6.35 6.74 -8.05
N TYR A 148 7.51 6.74 -7.39
CA TYR A 148 7.86 7.71 -6.36
C TYR A 148 7.82 9.14 -6.90
N ASN A 149 8.40 9.40 -8.07
CA ASN A 149 8.41 10.73 -8.67
C ASN A 149 7.00 11.18 -9.08
N LYS A 150 6.11 10.26 -9.50
CA LYS A 150 4.69 10.57 -9.73
C LYS A 150 3.98 10.93 -8.42
N LEU A 151 4.17 10.17 -7.34
CA LEU A 151 3.59 10.49 -6.02
C LEU A 151 4.13 11.81 -5.45
N LYS A 152 5.42 12.10 -5.64
CA LYS A 152 6.07 13.32 -5.17
C LYS A 152 5.49 14.60 -5.80
N GLN A 153 4.78 14.51 -6.93
CA GLN A 153 4.04 15.66 -7.47
C GLN A 153 2.91 16.11 -6.54
N GLY A 154 2.45 15.21 -5.66
CA GLY A 154 1.46 15.47 -4.64
C GLY A 154 0.03 15.44 -5.18
N PHE A 155 -0.93 15.27 -4.27
CA PHE A 155 -2.33 15.45 -4.60
C PHE A 155 -2.64 16.95 -4.76
N PRO A 156 -3.28 17.40 -5.85
CA PRO A 156 -3.59 18.81 -6.04
C PRO A 156 -4.42 19.36 -4.87
N ALA A 157 -3.92 20.42 -4.24
CA ALA A 157 -4.63 21.07 -3.15
C ALA A 157 -5.87 21.79 -3.70
N THR A 158 -7.04 21.16 -3.63
CA THR A 158 -8.32 21.87 -3.76
C THR A 158 -8.65 22.51 -2.41
N THR A 159 -8.62 23.84 -2.35
CA THR A 159 -8.95 24.57 -1.12
C THR A 159 -10.44 24.35 -0.78
N PHE A 160 -10.83 24.41 0.49
CA PHE A 160 -12.25 24.42 0.89
C PHE A 160 -13.06 25.50 0.14
N GLN A 161 -12.41 26.62 -0.20
CA GLN A 161 -12.97 27.68 -1.05
C GLN A 161 -13.24 27.24 -2.50
N ASP A 162 -12.47 26.29 -3.05
CA ASP A 162 -12.66 25.76 -4.40
C ASP A 162 -13.83 24.77 -4.46
N PHE A 163 -14.12 24.06 -3.36
CA PHE A 163 -15.29 23.20 -3.24
C PHE A 163 -16.59 24.01 -3.12
N GLN A 164 -16.60 25.07 -2.29
CA GLN A 164 -17.69 26.05 -2.28
C GLN A 164 -17.80 26.77 -3.62
N ARG A 165 -16.68 27.13 -4.28
CA ARG A 165 -16.71 27.62 -5.66
C ARG A 165 -17.11 26.54 -6.66
N GLY A 166 -16.99 25.25 -6.43
CA GLY A 166 -17.52 24.23 -7.35
C GLY A 166 -19.04 24.32 -7.45
N VAL A 167 -19.70 24.46 -6.29
CA VAL A 167 -21.14 24.66 -6.19
C VAL A 167 -21.56 26.07 -6.65
N THR A 168 -20.87 27.12 -6.20
CA THR A 168 -21.17 28.51 -6.59
C THR A 168 -20.77 28.81 -8.02
N SER A 169 -19.77 28.13 -8.59
CA SER A 169 -19.43 28.22 -10.02
C SER A 169 -20.42 27.44 -10.83
N ALA A 170 -20.93 26.26 -10.43
CA ALA A 170 -22.05 25.64 -11.15
C ALA A 170 -23.28 26.56 -11.20
N VAL A 171 -23.61 27.23 -10.09
CA VAL A 171 -24.72 28.21 -9.99
C VAL A 171 -24.42 29.52 -10.76
N ASN A 172 -23.21 30.05 -10.70
CA ASN A 172 -22.78 31.24 -11.44
C ASN A 172 -22.52 30.95 -12.94
N ILE A 173 -22.16 29.73 -13.31
CA ILE A 173 -22.07 29.23 -14.69
C ILE A 173 -23.49 29.12 -15.27
N MET A 174 -24.48 28.67 -14.47
CA MET A 174 -25.90 28.74 -14.87
C MET A 174 -26.42 30.19 -15.03
N GLN A 175 -25.94 31.14 -14.22
CA GLN A 175 -26.35 32.55 -14.37
C GLN A 175 -25.58 33.31 -15.47
N SER A 176 -24.31 32.99 -15.73
CA SER A 176 -23.47 33.64 -16.75
C SER A 176 -23.62 33.06 -18.16
N SER A 177 -24.14 31.83 -18.29
CA SER A 177 -24.49 31.20 -19.57
C SER A 177 -25.60 31.91 -20.34
N LEU A 178 -26.29 32.87 -19.72
CA LEU A 178 -27.24 33.76 -20.41
C LEU A 178 -26.58 34.95 -21.12
N GLN A 179 -25.29 35.27 -20.88
CA GLN A 179 -24.72 36.53 -21.39
C GLN A 179 -23.44 36.45 -22.25
N GLN A 180 -22.51 35.51 -22.09
CA GLN A 180 -21.30 35.48 -22.95
C GLN A 180 -20.78 34.07 -23.25
N GLY A 181 -20.90 33.65 -24.52
CA GLY A 181 -20.59 32.29 -25.00
C GLY A 181 -19.11 32.00 -25.30
N LYS A 182 -18.22 32.11 -24.31
CA LYS A 182 -16.87 31.50 -24.39
C LYS A 182 -16.46 30.89 -23.05
N PHE A 183 -16.36 29.57 -23.05
CA PHE A 183 -15.90 28.73 -21.94
C PHE A 183 -14.36 28.67 -21.92
N ASP A 184 -13.75 28.66 -20.73
CA ASP A 184 -12.34 28.27 -20.56
C ASP A 184 -12.26 27.18 -19.47
N THR A 185 -12.56 25.94 -19.85
CA THR A 185 -12.66 24.76 -18.95
C THR A 185 -11.30 24.13 -18.61
N LYS A 186 -10.22 24.57 -19.27
CA LYS A 186 -8.89 23.94 -19.23
C LYS A 186 -8.26 23.86 -17.83
N GLY A 187 -8.54 24.82 -16.94
CA GLY A 187 -7.97 24.82 -15.58
C GLY A 187 -8.61 23.79 -14.63
N ILE A 188 -9.90 23.49 -14.83
CA ILE A 188 -10.65 22.54 -13.99
C ILE A 188 -10.36 21.11 -14.46
N GLU A 189 -10.33 20.88 -15.78
CA GLU A 189 -9.94 19.59 -16.38
C GLU A 189 -8.52 19.19 -15.96
N SER A 190 -7.57 20.14 -15.98
CA SER A 190 -6.18 19.93 -15.53
C SER A 190 -6.04 19.51 -14.05
N THR A 191 -6.92 20.02 -13.17
CA THR A 191 -6.88 19.69 -11.74
C THR A 191 -7.49 18.31 -11.47
N ASP A 192 -8.60 17.98 -12.12
CA ASP A 192 -9.23 16.65 -12.03
C ASP A 192 -8.30 15.56 -12.59
N GLU A 193 -7.67 15.82 -13.74
CA GLU A 193 -6.66 14.94 -14.32
C GLU A 193 -5.49 14.69 -13.37
N ALA A 194 -5.00 15.73 -12.68
CA ALA A 194 -3.93 15.58 -11.71
C ALA A 194 -4.36 14.80 -10.45
N LYS A 195 -5.59 14.98 -9.96
CA LYS A 195 -6.16 14.15 -8.88
C LYS A 195 -6.24 12.69 -9.29
N GLN A 196 -6.82 12.42 -10.47
CA GLN A 196 -6.95 11.06 -11.00
C GLN A 196 -5.57 10.42 -11.19
N SER A 197 -4.61 11.15 -11.77
CA SER A 197 -3.23 10.69 -11.94
C SER A 197 -2.58 10.26 -10.62
N PHE A 198 -2.80 11.03 -9.54
CA PHE A 198 -2.29 10.69 -8.21
C PHE A 198 -2.96 9.42 -7.64
N LEU A 199 -4.29 9.30 -7.73
CA LEU A 199 -5.03 8.12 -7.25
C LEU A 199 -4.65 6.87 -8.03
N VAL A 200 -4.55 6.96 -9.36
CA VAL A 200 -4.09 5.87 -10.24
C VAL A 200 -2.66 5.47 -9.88
N THR A 201 -1.79 6.42 -9.56
CA THR A 201 -0.42 6.10 -9.12
C THR A 201 -0.41 5.33 -7.81
N LEU A 202 -1.27 5.66 -6.84
CA LEU A 202 -1.42 4.88 -5.60
C LEU A 202 -1.88 3.45 -5.89
N ASN A 203 -2.92 3.29 -6.72
CA ASN A 203 -3.41 1.98 -7.15
C ASN A 203 -2.31 1.18 -7.86
N ASN A 204 -1.52 1.83 -8.74
CA ASN A 204 -0.40 1.19 -9.40
C ASN A 204 0.64 0.69 -8.40
N VAL A 205 1.00 1.48 -7.37
CA VAL A 205 1.99 1.06 -6.35
C VAL A 205 1.51 -0.17 -5.57
N GLU A 206 0.23 -0.20 -5.19
CA GLU A 206 -0.39 -1.36 -4.54
C GLU A 206 -0.33 -2.59 -5.45
N VAL A 207 -0.84 -2.50 -6.68
CA VAL A 207 -0.87 -3.63 -7.61
C VAL A 207 0.55 -4.11 -7.95
N CYS A 208 1.53 -3.21 -8.04
CA CYS A 208 2.94 -3.58 -8.17
C CYS A 208 3.42 -4.43 -6.98
N SER A 209 3.08 -4.06 -5.74
CA SER A 209 3.42 -4.85 -4.55
C SER A 209 2.83 -6.27 -4.60
N GLU A 210 1.57 -6.40 -5.05
CA GLU A 210 0.90 -7.69 -5.20
C GLU A 210 1.47 -8.51 -6.37
N ASN A 211 1.76 -7.88 -7.49
CA ASN A 211 2.35 -8.51 -8.67
C ASN A 211 3.76 -9.04 -8.38
N ILE A 212 4.57 -8.34 -7.57
CA ILE A 212 5.88 -8.86 -7.11
C ILE A 212 5.70 -10.17 -6.34
N MET A 213 4.74 -10.22 -5.41
CA MET A 213 4.48 -11.42 -4.61
C MET A 213 3.91 -12.57 -5.45
N THR A 214 3.07 -12.24 -6.44
CA THR A 214 2.51 -13.22 -7.39
C THR A 214 3.60 -13.78 -8.31
N LEU A 215 4.50 -12.92 -8.80
CA LEU A 215 5.66 -13.33 -9.58
C LEU A 215 6.58 -14.24 -8.74
N LYS A 216 6.91 -13.85 -7.50
CA LYS A 216 7.68 -14.69 -6.56
C LYS A 216 7.06 -16.08 -6.41
N LYS A 217 5.77 -16.18 -6.07
CA LYS A 217 5.07 -17.47 -5.91
C LYS A 217 5.07 -18.32 -7.19
N THR A 218 4.91 -17.66 -8.34
CA THR A 218 4.95 -18.34 -9.64
C THR A 218 6.34 -18.94 -9.89
N LEU A 219 7.39 -18.16 -9.63
CA LEU A 219 8.78 -18.60 -9.77
C LEU A 219 9.14 -19.72 -8.78
N GLU A 220 8.67 -19.66 -7.54
CA GLU A 220 8.84 -20.76 -6.57
C GLU A 220 8.25 -22.07 -7.09
N SER A 221 7.03 -22.03 -7.64
CA SER A 221 6.38 -23.18 -8.26
C SER A 221 7.16 -23.70 -9.46
N ASP A 222 7.56 -22.81 -10.39
CA ASP A 222 8.21 -23.20 -11.63
C ASP A 222 9.62 -23.76 -11.37
N CYS A 223 10.37 -23.16 -10.44
CA CYS A 223 11.65 -23.67 -10.00
C CYS A 223 11.52 -25.04 -9.33
N SER A 224 10.53 -25.21 -8.44
CA SER A 224 10.29 -26.50 -7.77
C SER A 224 9.99 -27.61 -8.78
N LYS A 225 9.19 -27.33 -9.81
CA LYS A 225 8.91 -28.27 -10.91
C LYS A 225 10.17 -28.64 -11.67
N LEU A 226 11.01 -27.67 -12.02
CA LEU A 226 12.27 -27.95 -12.71
C LEU A 226 13.22 -28.80 -11.86
N LEU A 227 13.43 -28.41 -10.60
CA LEU A 227 14.28 -29.16 -9.67
C LEU A 227 13.82 -30.62 -9.53
N SER A 228 12.50 -30.85 -9.47
CA SER A 228 11.92 -32.21 -9.41
C SER A 228 12.22 -33.09 -10.63
N GLN A 229 12.55 -32.48 -11.78
CA GLN A 229 12.93 -33.18 -13.01
C GLN A 229 14.44 -33.48 -13.07
N GLY A 230 15.16 -33.34 -11.96
CA GLY A 230 16.61 -33.55 -11.88
C GLY A 230 17.41 -32.40 -12.51
N PHE A 231 16.82 -31.21 -12.58
CA PHE A 231 17.49 -29.99 -13.01
C PHE A 231 18.20 -29.32 -11.83
N GLY A 232 19.44 -28.85 -12.03
CA GLY A 232 20.23 -28.21 -10.97
C GLY A 232 20.90 -29.21 -10.01
N GLY A 233 22.07 -28.83 -9.49
CA GLY A 233 22.76 -29.62 -8.46
C GLY A 233 22.18 -29.39 -7.06
N GLU A 234 22.77 -30.01 -6.04
CA GLU A 234 22.30 -29.93 -4.63
C GLU A 234 22.12 -28.50 -4.10
N GLN A 235 22.91 -27.54 -4.62
CA GLN A 235 22.89 -26.14 -4.19
C GLN A 235 21.90 -25.26 -4.98
N ALA A 236 21.23 -25.81 -6.01
CA ALA A 236 20.37 -25.02 -6.89
C ALA A 236 19.16 -24.45 -6.15
N GLN A 237 18.55 -25.25 -5.28
CA GLN A 237 17.41 -24.82 -4.47
C GLN A 237 17.77 -23.65 -3.56
N ALA A 238 18.86 -23.77 -2.79
CA ALA A 238 19.30 -22.71 -1.87
C ALA A 238 19.64 -21.39 -2.59
N LYS A 239 20.28 -21.46 -3.77
CA LYS A 239 20.56 -20.28 -4.59
C LYS A 239 19.28 -19.57 -5.04
N ILE A 240 18.30 -20.32 -5.55
CA ILE A 240 17.02 -19.77 -6.00
C ILE A 240 16.24 -19.17 -4.83
N GLU A 241 16.16 -19.87 -3.71
CA GLU A 241 15.49 -19.38 -2.49
C GLU A 241 16.10 -18.06 -2.01
N SER A 242 17.43 -17.93 -2.06
CA SER A 242 18.12 -16.67 -1.73
C SER A 242 17.69 -15.52 -2.64
N CYS A 243 17.66 -15.73 -3.97
CA CYS A 243 17.22 -14.70 -4.93
C CYS A 243 15.75 -14.30 -4.73
N LEU A 244 14.88 -15.27 -4.44
CA LEU A 244 13.45 -15.02 -4.27
C LEU A 244 13.12 -14.32 -2.94
N SER A 245 13.99 -14.44 -1.93
CA SER A 245 13.86 -13.71 -0.67
C SER A 245 13.87 -12.19 -0.87
N ASP A 246 14.75 -11.69 -1.75
CA ASP A 246 14.88 -10.26 -2.01
C ASP A 246 13.61 -9.66 -2.63
N MET A 247 12.88 -10.42 -3.45
CA MET A 247 11.60 -9.98 -4.01
C MET A 247 10.56 -9.65 -2.93
N ALA A 248 10.54 -10.40 -1.83
CA ALA A 248 9.63 -10.09 -0.72
C ALA A 248 10.00 -8.76 -0.04
N ALA A 249 11.30 -8.46 0.08
CA ALA A 249 11.78 -7.19 0.58
C ALA A 249 11.39 -6.03 -0.34
N VAL A 250 11.49 -6.20 -1.67
CA VAL A 250 11.03 -5.20 -2.65
C VAL A 250 9.52 -4.97 -2.55
N SER A 251 8.70 -6.03 -2.44
CA SER A 251 7.26 -5.89 -2.23
C SER A 251 6.91 -5.02 -1.01
N ASN A 252 7.67 -5.17 0.09
CA ASN A 252 7.52 -4.32 1.27
C ASN A 252 7.93 -2.86 1.01
N LYS A 253 9.00 -2.59 0.24
CA LYS A 253 9.38 -1.22 -0.15
C LYS A 253 8.30 -0.51 -0.98
N PHE A 254 7.50 -1.25 -1.76
CA PHE A 254 6.31 -0.70 -2.44
C PHE A 254 5.17 -0.42 -1.45
N ARG A 255 4.96 -1.27 -0.43
CA ARG A 255 3.98 -0.99 0.64
C ARG A 255 4.36 0.24 1.45
N ASP A 256 5.64 0.40 1.77
CA ASP A 256 6.15 1.58 2.47
C ASP A 256 5.90 2.85 1.64
N LEU A 257 6.19 2.81 0.32
CA LEU A 257 5.90 3.91 -0.60
C LEU A 257 4.40 4.24 -0.67
N LEU A 258 3.54 3.22 -0.71
CA LEU A 258 2.08 3.41 -0.68
C LEU A 258 1.65 4.09 0.63
N GLN A 259 2.19 3.65 1.76
CA GLN A 259 1.88 4.23 3.06
C GLN A 259 2.35 5.68 3.18
N GLU A 260 3.52 6.02 2.64
CA GLU A 260 4.02 7.40 2.52
C GLU A 260 3.06 8.26 1.69
N GLY A 261 2.67 7.80 0.49
CA GLY A 261 1.75 8.52 -0.39
C GLY A 261 0.37 8.75 0.24
N LEU A 262 -0.18 7.77 0.97
CA LEU A 262 -1.45 7.90 1.68
C LEU A 262 -1.37 8.84 2.89
N ASN A 263 -0.24 8.82 3.62
CA ASN A 263 0.00 9.76 4.72
C ASN A 263 0.11 11.20 4.21
N GLU A 264 0.78 11.39 3.06
CA GLU A 264 0.86 12.67 2.39
C GLU A 264 -0.53 13.14 1.96
N LEU A 265 -1.30 12.33 1.23
CA LEU A 265 -2.68 12.62 0.83
C LEU A 265 -3.56 13.03 2.03
N ASN A 266 -3.50 12.27 3.11
CA ASN A 266 -4.26 12.56 4.33
C ASN A 266 -3.84 13.90 4.96
N SER A 267 -2.55 14.24 4.91
CA SER A 267 -2.00 15.44 5.54
C SER A 267 -2.19 16.70 4.70
N THR A 268 -2.08 16.60 3.37
CA THR A 268 -2.05 17.74 2.44
C THR A 268 -3.41 18.04 1.81
N ALA A 269 -4.26 17.02 1.60
CA ALA A 269 -5.56 17.20 0.95
C ALA A 269 -6.73 17.04 1.93
N ILE A 270 -6.71 15.98 2.74
CA ILE A 270 -7.86 15.64 3.59
C ILE A 270 -7.90 16.51 4.84
N LYS A 271 -6.79 16.59 5.59
CA LYS A 271 -6.72 17.34 6.83
C LYS A 271 -7.10 18.82 6.70
N PRO A 272 -6.68 19.57 5.66
CA PRO A 272 -7.11 20.95 5.47
C PRO A 272 -8.62 21.12 5.22
N GLN A 273 -9.32 20.08 4.76
CA GLN A 273 -10.78 20.10 4.57
C GLN A 273 -11.51 19.67 5.85
N VAL A 274 -11.09 18.56 6.46
CA VAL A 274 -11.72 17.98 7.66
C VAL A 274 -11.58 18.89 8.88
N LYS A 275 -10.42 19.52 9.07
CA LYS A 275 -10.14 20.33 10.26
C LYS A 275 -11.09 21.55 10.40
N PRO A 276 -11.37 22.36 9.36
CA PRO A 276 -12.41 23.38 9.41
C PRO A 276 -13.79 22.84 9.84
N TRP A 277 -14.22 21.68 9.33
CA TRP A 277 -15.51 21.09 9.70
C TRP A 277 -15.57 20.70 11.17
N ILE A 278 -14.48 20.16 11.71
CA ILE A 278 -14.36 19.85 13.14
C ILE A 278 -14.31 21.14 13.97
N ASN A 279 -13.61 22.19 13.51
CA ASN A 279 -13.55 23.47 14.23
C ASN A 279 -14.91 24.16 14.39
N LEU A 280 -15.90 23.87 13.54
CA LEU A 280 -17.26 24.37 13.71
C LEU A 280 -17.88 23.94 15.04
N PHE A 281 -17.44 22.81 15.61
CA PHE A 281 -17.84 22.38 16.96
C PHE A 281 -17.58 23.45 18.01
N LEU A 282 -16.48 24.23 17.90
CA LEU A 282 -16.18 25.33 18.84
C LEU A 282 -17.20 26.48 18.79
N SER A 283 -17.99 26.55 17.72
CA SER A 283 -19.03 27.58 17.55
C SER A 283 -20.40 27.12 18.06
N VAL A 284 -20.55 25.84 18.41
CA VAL A 284 -21.76 25.27 19.00
C VAL A 284 -21.62 25.31 20.51
N SER A 285 -22.66 25.78 21.22
CA SER A 285 -22.64 25.78 22.68
C SER A 285 -22.89 24.38 23.20
N HIS A 286 -21.98 23.85 24.02
CA HIS A 286 -22.26 22.70 24.88
C HIS A 286 -22.48 23.13 26.34
N ASN A 287 -22.62 24.42 26.61
CA ASN A 287 -23.15 24.91 27.86
C ASN A 287 -24.62 25.31 27.63
N ILE A 288 -25.51 24.32 27.76
CA ILE A 288 -26.92 24.42 27.34
C ILE A 288 -27.88 23.96 28.44
N GLU A 289 -29.11 24.47 28.36
CA GLU A 289 -30.26 24.09 29.19
C GLU A 289 -31.26 23.24 28.37
N GLU A 290 -32.46 22.97 28.92
CA GLU A 290 -33.44 22.07 28.30
C GLU A 290 -34.04 22.63 26.99
N GLU A 291 -34.16 23.95 26.87
CA GLU A 291 -34.68 24.61 25.66
C GLU A 291 -33.73 24.40 24.48
N GLU A 292 -32.45 24.75 24.63
CA GLU A 292 -31.48 24.57 23.55
C GLU A 292 -31.22 23.08 23.26
N PHE A 293 -31.30 22.21 24.27
CA PHE A 293 -31.20 20.76 24.05
C PHE A 293 -32.35 20.24 23.18
N SER A 294 -33.58 20.70 23.41
CA SER A 294 -34.74 20.36 22.56
C SER A 294 -34.59 20.93 21.14
N ASP A 295 -34.08 22.15 21.01
CA ASP A 295 -33.80 22.76 19.70
C ASP A 295 -32.78 21.94 18.90
N TYR A 296 -31.74 21.43 19.56
CA TYR A 296 -30.72 20.57 18.94
C TYR A 296 -31.25 19.19 18.57
N GLU A 297 -32.21 18.64 19.31
CA GLU A 297 -32.91 17.40 18.92
C GLU A 297 -33.76 17.59 17.66
N ALA A 298 -34.36 18.76 17.49
CA ALA A 298 -35.13 19.09 16.30
C ALA A 298 -34.23 19.44 15.10
N ASN A 299 -33.14 20.18 15.33
CA ASN A 299 -32.21 20.64 14.32
C ASN A 299 -30.77 20.44 14.78
N ASP A 300 -30.12 19.37 14.31
CA ASP A 300 -28.74 19.08 14.69
C ASP A 300 -27.78 20.22 14.30
N PRO A 301 -26.99 20.76 15.25
CA PRO A 301 -26.19 21.96 15.00
C PRO A 301 -24.86 21.69 14.30
N TRP A 302 -24.41 20.42 14.19
CA TRP A 302 -23.05 20.13 13.73
C TRP A 302 -22.83 18.74 13.14
N VAL A 303 -23.07 17.66 13.90
CA VAL A 303 -22.55 16.33 13.54
C VAL A 303 -23.17 15.79 12.26
N GLN A 304 -24.45 16.07 11.99
CA GLN A 304 -25.11 15.61 10.77
C GLN A 304 -24.52 16.28 9.53
N GLN A 305 -24.30 17.59 9.57
CA GLN A 305 -23.63 18.29 8.47
C GLN A 305 -22.17 17.85 8.31
N PHE A 306 -21.49 17.56 9.42
CA PHE A 306 -20.14 17.02 9.37
C PHE A 306 -20.11 15.63 8.70
N ILE A 307 -21.04 14.74 9.04
CA ILE A 307 -21.19 13.43 8.39
C ILE A 307 -21.44 13.58 6.89
N VAL A 308 -22.36 14.46 6.47
CA VAL A 308 -22.64 14.71 5.04
C VAL A 308 -21.37 15.17 4.29
N ASN A 309 -20.56 16.04 4.89
CA ASN A 309 -19.30 16.49 4.28
C ASN A 309 -18.30 15.33 4.14
N LEU A 310 -18.22 14.45 5.15
CA LEU A 310 -17.38 13.26 5.10
C LEU A 310 -17.87 12.26 4.05
N GLU A 311 -19.18 12.03 3.94
CA GLU A 311 -19.78 11.14 2.93
C GLU A 311 -19.44 11.58 1.51
N GLN A 312 -19.56 12.87 1.24
CA GLN A 312 -19.24 13.42 -0.08
C GLN A 312 -17.75 13.24 -0.40
N GLN A 313 -16.85 13.56 0.54
CA GLN A 313 -15.42 13.39 0.35
C GLN A 313 -15.04 11.91 0.18
N MET A 314 -15.64 11.02 0.96
CA MET A 314 -15.35 9.58 0.88
C MET A 314 -15.86 8.95 -0.41
N THR A 315 -16.99 9.42 -0.94
CA THR A 315 -17.52 8.96 -2.22
C THR A 315 -16.58 9.28 -3.40
N GLU A 316 -15.93 10.45 -3.38
CA GLU A 316 -14.92 10.84 -4.39
C GLU A 316 -13.74 9.85 -4.41
N PHE A 317 -13.18 9.54 -3.23
CA PHE A 317 -12.07 8.59 -3.11
C PHE A 317 -12.48 7.15 -3.43
N LYS A 318 -13.70 6.74 -3.06
CA LYS A 318 -14.20 5.38 -3.33
C LYS A 318 -14.29 5.05 -4.82
N ALA A 319 -14.54 6.06 -5.66
CA ALA A 319 -14.63 5.88 -7.10
C ALA A 319 -13.25 5.70 -7.78
N GLY A 320 -12.19 6.27 -7.20
CA GLY A 320 -10.84 6.30 -7.80
C GLY A 320 -9.81 5.38 -7.14
N LEU A 321 -10.14 4.71 -6.05
CA LEU A 321 -9.21 3.85 -5.30
C LEU A 321 -9.65 2.39 -5.29
N SER A 322 -8.67 1.49 -5.20
CA SER A 322 -8.93 0.09 -4.90
C SER A 322 -9.55 -0.07 -3.50
N PRO A 323 -10.27 -1.18 -3.23
CA PRO A 323 -10.84 -1.42 -1.90
C PRO A 323 -9.81 -1.41 -0.76
N VAL A 324 -8.61 -1.96 -1.00
CA VAL A 324 -7.55 -2.04 0.01
C VAL A 324 -7.01 -0.64 0.35
N ILE A 325 -6.77 0.19 -0.67
CA ILE A 325 -6.28 1.54 -0.47
C ILE A 325 -7.37 2.41 0.18
N TYR A 326 -8.62 2.27 -0.27
CA TYR A 326 -9.76 2.97 0.30
C TYR A 326 -9.94 2.67 1.79
N ASP A 327 -9.87 1.40 2.19
CA ASP A 327 -9.96 1.00 3.61
C ASP A 327 -8.81 1.58 4.43
N THR A 328 -7.59 1.57 3.89
CA THR A 328 -6.40 2.15 4.54
C THR A 328 -6.54 3.66 4.72
N LEU A 329 -6.98 4.37 3.67
CA LEU A 329 -7.23 5.81 3.70
C LEU A 329 -8.33 6.16 4.71
N THR A 330 -9.44 5.43 4.70
CA THR A 330 -10.53 5.59 5.68
C THR A 330 -10.01 5.39 7.11
N GLY A 331 -9.09 4.43 7.30
CA GLY A 331 -8.37 4.24 8.54
C GLY A 331 -7.59 5.49 8.99
N LEU A 332 -6.82 6.10 8.09
CA LEU A 332 -6.05 7.33 8.37
C LEU A 332 -6.97 8.52 8.67
N MET A 333 -8.05 8.68 7.91
CA MET A 333 -9.06 9.72 8.11
C MET A 333 -9.74 9.58 9.47
N THR A 334 -10.11 8.36 9.85
CA THR A 334 -10.73 8.08 11.14
C THR A 334 -9.82 8.48 12.30
N SER A 335 -8.53 8.14 12.22
CA SER A 335 -7.55 8.53 13.24
C SER A 335 -7.38 10.05 13.30
N LEU A 336 -7.35 10.72 12.14
CA LEU A 336 -7.30 12.18 12.05
C LEU A 336 -8.51 12.83 12.74
N ILE A 337 -9.72 12.35 12.45
CA ILE A 337 -10.97 12.88 13.03
C ILE A 337 -10.92 12.75 14.55
N ALA A 338 -10.56 11.58 15.08
CA ALA A 338 -10.46 11.36 16.52
C ALA A 338 -9.46 12.35 17.18
N ILE A 339 -8.29 12.53 16.58
CA ILE A 339 -7.25 13.44 17.10
C ILE A 339 -7.69 14.90 17.06
N GLU A 340 -8.27 15.38 15.95
CA GLU A 340 -8.68 16.79 15.83
C GLU A 340 -9.93 17.09 16.66
N LEU A 341 -10.87 16.15 16.79
CA LEU A 341 -12.04 16.30 17.66
C LEU A 341 -11.64 16.37 19.13
N GLU A 342 -10.70 15.53 19.58
CA GLU A 342 -10.17 15.59 20.95
C GLU A 342 -9.57 16.98 21.26
N LYS A 343 -8.81 17.57 20.32
CA LYS A 343 -8.22 18.91 20.49
C LYS A 343 -9.26 20.02 20.60
N VAL A 344 -10.36 19.90 19.88
CA VAL A 344 -11.45 20.89 19.87
C VAL A 344 -12.30 20.74 21.14
N LEU A 345 -12.59 19.51 21.55
CA LEU A 345 -13.28 19.22 22.81
C LEU A 345 -12.53 19.79 24.02
N LEU A 346 -11.20 19.64 24.08
CA LEU A 346 -10.36 20.20 25.16
C LEU A 346 -10.35 21.74 25.25
N LYS A 347 -10.94 22.44 24.27
CA LYS A 347 -11.10 23.90 24.25
C LYS A 347 -12.55 24.35 24.48
N SER A 348 -13.46 23.38 24.64
CA SER A 348 -14.89 23.61 24.75
C SER A 348 -15.33 23.59 26.21
N THR A 349 -16.55 24.03 26.46
CA THR A 349 -17.12 24.20 27.79
C THR A 349 -18.45 23.48 27.87
N PHE A 350 -18.68 22.71 28.93
CA PHE A 350 -19.82 21.79 29.02
C PHE A 350 -20.71 22.05 30.24
N SER A 351 -22.02 21.95 30.05
CA SER A 351 -23.01 21.63 31.09
C SER A 351 -23.26 20.12 31.15
N ARG A 352 -24.08 19.64 32.09
CA ARG A 352 -24.49 18.22 32.13
C ARG A 352 -25.27 17.79 30.88
N LEU A 353 -26.17 18.65 30.39
CA LEU A 353 -26.93 18.41 29.16
C LEU A 353 -26.04 18.52 27.92
N GLY A 354 -25.07 19.42 27.92
CA GLY A 354 -24.05 19.47 26.87
C GLY A 354 -23.17 18.23 26.79
N GLY A 355 -22.82 17.63 27.93
CA GLY A 355 -22.16 16.32 27.97
C GLY A 355 -23.01 15.22 27.32
N LEU A 356 -24.33 15.25 27.54
CA LEU A 356 -25.27 14.30 26.93
C LEU A 356 -25.41 14.54 25.42
N GLN A 357 -25.45 15.80 24.99
CA GLN A 357 -25.45 16.18 23.58
C GLN A 357 -24.18 15.67 22.88
N PHE A 358 -23.00 15.93 23.46
CA PHE A 358 -21.74 15.43 22.91
C PHE A 358 -21.68 13.90 22.81
N ASP A 359 -22.23 13.18 23.80
CA ASP A 359 -22.30 11.71 23.73
C ASP A 359 -23.18 11.23 22.55
N LYS A 360 -24.31 11.91 22.27
CA LYS A 360 -25.14 11.62 21.08
C LYS A 360 -24.39 11.91 19.78
N GLU A 361 -23.70 13.05 19.70
CA GLU A 361 -22.91 13.45 18.54
C GLU A 361 -21.79 12.44 18.27
N LEU A 362 -21.01 12.11 19.29
CA LEU A 362 -19.91 11.15 19.20
C LEU A 362 -20.40 9.77 18.76
N ARG A 363 -21.51 9.27 19.34
CA ARG A 363 -22.11 7.99 18.93
C ARG A 363 -22.58 8.00 17.47
N SER A 364 -23.17 9.11 17.01
CA SER A 364 -23.62 9.25 15.62
C SER A 364 -22.44 9.24 14.64
N LEU A 365 -21.38 9.98 14.96
CA LEU A 365 -20.15 10.00 14.17
C LEU A 365 -19.46 8.62 14.12
N ILE A 366 -19.36 7.93 15.26
CA ILE A 366 -18.80 6.57 15.33
C ILE A 366 -19.66 5.59 14.53
N ALA A 367 -20.99 5.70 14.62
CA ALA A 367 -21.90 4.84 13.86
C ALA A 367 -21.67 5.01 12.35
N TYR A 368 -21.64 6.25 11.86
CA TYR A 368 -21.32 6.54 10.46
C TYR A 368 -19.94 6.00 10.04
N LEU A 369 -18.87 6.33 10.78
CA LEU A 369 -17.52 5.90 10.45
C LEU A 369 -17.36 4.37 10.45
N THR A 370 -18.17 3.66 11.25
CA THR A 370 -18.22 2.20 11.25
C THR A 370 -18.85 1.64 9.97
N THR A 371 -19.73 2.38 9.30
CA THR A 371 -20.34 1.92 8.03
C THR A 371 -19.40 2.01 6.83
N VAL A 372 -18.42 2.91 6.87
CA VAL A 372 -17.51 3.19 5.75
C VAL A 372 -16.19 2.42 5.81
N THR A 373 -15.94 1.68 6.89
CA THR A 373 -14.75 0.83 7.03
C THR A 373 -15.11 -0.60 7.43
N THR A 374 -14.31 -1.56 6.99
CA THR A 374 -14.42 -2.97 7.39
C THR A 374 -13.77 -3.25 8.75
N TRP A 375 -12.96 -2.31 9.28
CA TRP A 375 -12.14 -2.52 10.47
C TRP A 375 -12.78 -1.90 11.72
N THR A 376 -12.48 -2.46 12.89
CA THR A 376 -12.94 -1.88 14.16
C THR A 376 -12.27 -0.53 14.42
N ILE A 377 -13.09 0.52 14.56
CA ILE A 377 -12.63 1.87 14.89
C ILE A 377 -12.69 2.17 16.40
N ARG A 378 -13.17 1.21 17.20
CA ARG A 378 -13.39 1.39 18.66
C ARG A 378 -12.13 1.88 19.38
N ASP A 379 -10.98 1.32 19.02
CA ASP A 379 -9.69 1.67 19.62
C ASP A 379 -9.32 3.14 19.41
N LYS A 380 -9.59 3.65 18.19
CA LYS A 380 -9.28 5.03 17.78
C LYS A 380 -10.13 6.07 18.53
N PHE A 381 -11.37 5.71 18.87
CA PHE A 381 -12.31 6.57 19.62
C PHE A 381 -12.35 6.29 21.12
N ALA A 382 -11.52 5.38 21.64
CA ALA A 382 -11.56 4.99 23.04
C ALA A 382 -11.31 6.17 24.00
N ARG A 383 -10.36 7.06 23.68
CA ARG A 383 -10.11 8.28 24.46
C ARG A 383 -11.31 9.22 24.45
N LEU A 384 -11.86 9.54 23.28
CA LEU A 384 -13.06 10.37 23.16
C LEU A 384 -14.27 9.79 23.89
N SER A 385 -14.45 8.47 23.85
CA SER A 385 -15.54 7.78 24.58
C SER A 385 -15.36 7.87 26.10
N GLN A 386 -14.12 7.77 26.58
CA GLN A 386 -13.78 7.98 27.99
C GLN A 386 -13.99 9.44 28.41
N MET A 387 -13.67 10.40 27.54
CA MET A 387 -13.98 11.81 27.77
C MET A 387 -15.48 12.06 27.84
N ALA A 388 -16.28 11.48 26.92
CA ALA A 388 -17.74 11.55 26.95
C ALA A 388 -18.31 10.99 28.26
N THR A 389 -17.74 9.88 28.77
CA THR A 389 -18.11 9.30 30.06
C THR A 389 -17.88 10.31 31.20
N ILE A 390 -16.71 10.95 31.25
CA ILE A 390 -16.39 11.97 32.26
C ILE A 390 -17.33 13.17 32.16
N LEU A 391 -17.60 13.66 30.94
CA LEU A 391 -18.48 14.81 30.71
C LEU A 391 -19.94 14.53 31.08
N ASN A 392 -20.35 13.26 31.18
CA ASN A 392 -21.70 12.83 31.58
C ASN A 392 -21.86 12.53 33.07
N LEU A 393 -20.81 12.65 33.88
CA LEU A 393 -20.92 12.45 35.33
C LEU A 393 -21.88 13.49 35.95
N GLU A 394 -22.62 13.07 36.96
CA GLU A 394 -23.46 13.97 37.76
C GLU A 394 -22.61 14.79 38.74
N ARG A 395 -21.53 14.20 39.27
CA ARG A 395 -20.66 14.83 40.28
C ARG A 395 -19.20 14.43 40.10
N VAL A 396 -18.29 15.30 40.52
CA VAL A 396 -16.82 15.07 40.42
C VAL A 396 -16.36 13.74 41.03
N THR A 397 -16.93 13.33 42.16
CA THR A 397 -16.52 12.10 42.88
C THR A 397 -16.96 10.81 42.20
N GLU A 398 -17.96 10.86 41.31
CA GLU A 398 -18.50 9.69 40.60
C GLU A 398 -17.44 9.04 39.69
N ILE A 399 -16.42 9.79 39.27
CA ILE A 399 -15.28 9.21 38.52
C ILE A 399 -14.60 8.07 39.28
N LEU A 400 -14.64 8.06 40.62
CA LEU A 400 -14.05 7.02 41.46
C LEU A 400 -14.80 5.69 41.35
N ASP A 401 -16.04 5.70 40.87
CA ASP A 401 -16.83 4.49 40.62
C ASP A 401 -16.38 3.76 39.36
N TYR A 402 -15.64 4.44 38.48
CA TYR A 402 -15.11 3.91 37.23
C TYR A 402 -13.58 3.85 37.20
N TRP A 403 -12.89 4.36 38.23
CA TRP A 403 -11.43 4.54 38.21
C TRP A 403 -10.70 3.55 39.12
N GLY A 404 -9.46 3.21 38.75
CA GLY A 404 -8.59 2.33 39.54
C GLY A 404 -9.20 0.93 39.77
N PRO A 405 -9.31 0.45 41.02
CA PRO A 405 -9.89 -0.86 41.32
C PRO A 405 -11.35 -1.03 40.84
N ASN A 406 -12.07 0.08 40.68
CA ASN A 406 -13.48 0.07 40.28
C ASN A 406 -13.68 0.15 38.75
N SER A 407 -12.60 0.17 37.96
CA SER A 407 -12.67 0.24 36.50
C SER A 407 -13.33 -0.96 35.83
N GLY A 408 -13.45 -2.09 36.54
CA GLY A 408 -14.05 -3.31 36.01
C GLY A 408 -13.33 -3.74 34.71
N PRO A 409 -14.06 -3.95 33.59
CA PRO A 409 -13.45 -4.34 32.31
C PRO A 409 -12.89 -3.14 31.51
N LEU A 410 -13.08 -1.90 31.95
CA LEU A 410 -12.68 -0.71 31.22
C LEU A 410 -11.19 -0.38 31.45
N THR A 411 -10.38 -0.52 30.41
CA THR A 411 -8.99 -0.05 30.44
C THR A 411 -8.92 1.45 30.09
N TRP A 412 -8.63 2.29 31.08
CA TRP A 412 -8.44 3.73 30.89
C TRP A 412 -7.22 4.04 30.01
N ARG A 413 -7.41 4.97 29.07
CA ARG A 413 -6.38 5.51 28.16
C ARG A 413 -6.04 6.97 28.45
N LEU A 414 -6.76 7.57 29.39
CA LEU A 414 -6.48 8.90 29.93
C LEU A 414 -5.62 8.74 31.18
N THR A 415 -4.59 9.56 31.30
CA THR A 415 -3.80 9.69 32.51
C THR A 415 -4.58 10.43 33.61
N PRO A 416 -4.19 10.32 34.89
CA PRO A 416 -4.80 11.10 35.97
C PRO A 416 -4.83 12.62 35.72
N ALA A 417 -3.83 13.15 35.00
CA ALA A 417 -3.77 14.56 34.65
C ALA A 417 -4.81 14.92 33.57
N GLU A 418 -4.93 14.09 32.54
CA GLU A 418 -5.93 14.27 31.48
C GLU A 418 -7.36 14.12 32.01
N VAL A 419 -7.62 13.18 32.92
CA VAL A 419 -8.95 13.05 33.58
C VAL A 419 -9.32 14.34 34.30
N ARG A 420 -8.39 14.94 35.07
CA ARG A 420 -8.63 16.23 35.73
C ARG A 420 -8.85 17.35 34.73
N GLN A 421 -8.12 17.35 33.62
CA GLN A 421 -8.29 18.34 32.55
C GLN A 421 -9.70 18.23 31.93
N VAL A 422 -10.19 17.03 31.67
CA VAL A 422 -11.53 16.79 31.10
C VAL A 422 -12.63 17.16 32.10
N LEU A 423 -12.47 16.79 33.38
CA LEU A 423 -13.39 17.20 34.44
C LEU A 423 -13.50 18.73 34.54
N ALA A 424 -12.41 19.45 34.32
CA ALA A 424 -12.39 20.92 34.38
C ALA A 424 -13.13 21.59 33.20
N LEU A 425 -13.53 20.84 32.17
CA LEU A 425 -14.36 21.37 31.08
C LEU A 425 -15.83 21.52 31.49
N ARG A 426 -16.26 20.86 32.57
CA ARG A 426 -17.61 21.01 33.16
C ARG A 426 -17.65 22.22 34.07
N ILE A 427 -18.46 23.22 33.72
CA ILE A 427 -18.48 24.52 34.43
C ILE A 427 -19.02 24.42 35.86
N ASP A 428 -19.85 23.43 36.11
CA ASP A 428 -20.49 23.16 37.39
C ASP A 428 -19.58 22.37 38.34
N PHE A 429 -18.45 21.84 37.85
CA PHE A 429 -17.47 21.12 38.64
C PHE A 429 -16.42 22.06 39.24
N ARG A 430 -16.35 22.11 40.57
CA ARG A 430 -15.43 23.01 41.29
C ARG A 430 -13.98 22.54 41.17
N SER A 431 -13.07 23.48 40.91
CA SER A 431 -11.63 23.20 40.74
C SER A 431 -11.02 22.55 41.99
N GLU A 432 -11.45 22.94 43.19
CA GLU A 432 -10.98 22.38 44.46
C GLU A 432 -11.32 20.90 44.59
N ASP A 433 -12.53 20.51 44.17
CA ASP A 433 -13.00 19.13 44.26
C ASP A 433 -12.24 18.24 43.28
N ILE A 434 -11.98 18.74 42.07
CA ILE A 434 -11.16 18.04 41.06
C ILE A 434 -9.72 17.82 41.58
N LYS A 435 -9.12 18.83 42.22
CA LYS A 435 -7.76 18.74 42.78
C LYS A 435 -7.68 17.76 43.96
N ARG A 436 -8.76 17.57 44.71
CA ARG A 436 -8.83 16.65 45.85
C ARG A 436 -8.98 15.18 45.46
N LEU A 437 -9.33 14.88 44.20
CA LEU A 437 -9.47 13.50 43.72
C LEU A 437 -8.16 12.72 43.83
N ARG A 438 -8.27 11.50 44.38
CA ARG A 438 -7.18 10.52 44.43
C ARG A 438 -7.35 9.55 43.25
N LEU A 439 -6.74 9.92 42.13
CA LEU A 439 -6.70 9.16 40.88
C LEU A 439 -5.37 8.43 40.76
#